data_AF-A0AAW3HWR0-F1
#
_entry.id   AF-A0AAW3HWR0-F1
#
_cell.length_a   1.000
_cell.length_b   1.000
_cell.length_c   1.000
_cell.angle_alpha   90.00
_cell.angle_beta   90.00
_cell.angle_gamma   90.00
#
_symmetry.space_group_name_H-M   'P 1'
#
loop_
_entity.id
_entity.type
_entity.pdbx_description
1 polymer ?
#
loop_
_entity_poly.entity_id
_entity_poly.type
_entity_poly.pdbx_seq_one_letter_code
_entity_poly.pdbx_strand_id
1 'polypeptide(L)' 'MKISRFFGANSREVMRQVRQVLGPDALIVSNRSVDGGVEVLATVDGAFEDAASEAPPREASGYAAPAGEARQPAPA' A
#
# COMPACT_ATOMS: atom_id res chain seq x y z
N MET A 1 -18.47 12.22 -12.42
CA MET A 1 -17.32 11.29 -12.29
C MET A 1 -16.29 11.48 -13.39
N LYS A 2 -15.05 11.82 -13.03
CA LYS A 2 -13.87 11.76 -13.93
C LYS A 2 -12.80 10.92 -13.23
N ILE A 3 -12.64 9.67 -13.66
CA ILE A 3 -11.60 8.77 -13.18
C ILE A 3 -10.39 8.92 -14.11
N SER A 4 -9.21 9.11 -13.52
CA SER A 4 -7.92 9.21 -14.23
C SER A 4 -7.01 8.07 -13.83
N ARG A 5 -6.34 7.45 -14.81
CA ARG A 5 -5.39 6.36 -14.61
C ARG A 5 -3.96 6.90 -14.62
N PHE A 6 -3.13 6.42 -13.70
CA PHE A 6 -1.74 6.77 -13.55
C PHE A 6 -0.87 5.52 -13.54
N PHE A 7 0.30 5.60 -14.17
CA PHE A 7 1.26 4.50 -14.24
C PHE A 7 2.68 5.03 -13.94
N GLY A 8 3.48 4.21 -13.26
CA GLY A 8 4.84 4.59 -12.91
C GLY A 8 5.65 3.40 -12.43
N ALA A 9 6.97 3.56 -12.41
CA ALA A 9 7.89 2.48 -12.07
C ALA A 9 7.74 1.98 -10.62
N ASN A 10 7.20 2.82 -9.74
CA ASN A 10 6.93 2.48 -8.34
C ASN A 10 5.76 3.32 -7.81
N SER A 11 5.16 2.87 -6.69
CA SER A 11 4.00 3.55 -6.09
C SER A 11 4.28 5.01 -5.72
N ARG A 12 5.52 5.35 -5.32
CA ARG A 12 5.89 6.72 -4.93
C ARG A 12 5.81 7.67 -6.12
N GLU A 13 6.28 7.24 -7.28
CA GLU A 13 6.22 8.04 -8.51
C GLU A 13 4.79 8.22 -9.00
N VAL A 14 3.98 7.16 -8.96
CA VAL A 14 2.56 7.22 -9.32
C VAL A 14 1.80 8.18 -8.42
N MET A 15 1.99 8.09 -7.09
CA MET A 15 1.33 8.97 -6.13
C MET A 15 1.76 10.43 -6.31
N ARG A 16 3.00 10.69 -6.72
CA ARG A 16 3.45 12.04 -7.09
C ARG A 16 2.68 12.56 -8.30
N GLN A 17 2.51 11.76 -9.35
CA GLN A 17 1.74 12.15 -10.53
C GLN A 17 0.27 12.45 -10.17
N VAL A 18 -0.36 11.57 -9.38
CA VAL A 18 -1.73 11.79 -8.88
C VAL A 18 -1.83 13.15 -8.19
N ARG A 19 -0.89 13.45 -7.28
CA ARG A 19 -0.86 14.73 -6.55
C ARG A 19 -0.66 15.94 -7.47
N GLN A 20 0.18 15.82 -8.51
CA GLN A 20 0.46 16.92 -9.44
C GLN A 20 -0.71 17.20 -10.39
N VAL A 21 -1.46 16.17 -10.78
CA VAL A 21 -2.54 16.28 -11.78
C VAL A 21 -3.90 16.53 -11.13
N LEU A 22 -4.23 15.77 -10.08
CA LEU A 22 -5.53 15.84 -9.41
C LEU A 22 -5.50 16.68 -8.13
N GLY A 23 -4.32 16.90 -7.55
CA GLY A 23 -4.15 17.68 -6.32
C GLY A 23 -4.10 16.85 -5.04
N PRO A 24 -4.03 17.52 -3.87
CA PRO A 24 -3.97 16.86 -2.57
C PRO A 24 -5.24 16.09 -2.19
N ASP A 25 -6.38 16.47 -2.74
CA ASP A 25 -7.70 15.89 -2.43
C ASP A 25 -8.05 14.67 -3.31
N ALA A 26 -7.10 14.16 -4.09
CA ALA A 26 -7.31 13.00 -4.93
C ALA A 26 -7.56 11.73 -4.10
N LEU A 27 -8.61 11.00 -4.45
CA LEU A 27 -9.00 9.73 -3.88
C LEU A 27 -8.59 8.58 -4.80
N ILE A 28 -7.99 7.56 -4.21
CA ILE A 28 -7.54 6.36 -4.92
C ILE A 28 -8.69 5.36 -5.01
N VAL A 29 -9.06 5.00 -6.22
CA VAL A 29 -10.11 4.03 -6.53
C VAL A 29 -9.52 2.61 -6.60
N SER A 30 -8.31 2.46 -7.15
CA SER A 30 -7.66 1.15 -7.24
C SER A 30 -6.14 1.30 -7.33
N ASN A 31 -5.41 0.33 -6.78
CA ASN A 31 -3.96 0.24 -6.85
C ASN A 31 -3.57 -1.20 -7.18
N ARG A 32 -2.87 -1.39 -8.30
CA ARG A 32 -2.40 -2.70 -8.75
C ARG A 32 -0.95 -2.65 -9.21
N SER A 33 -0.17 -3.62 -8.77
CA SER A 33 1.16 -3.91 -9.34
C SER A 33 1.00 -4.63 -10.68
N VAL A 34 1.65 -4.14 -11.72
CA VAL A 34 1.65 -4.74 -13.07
C VAL A 34 3.10 -4.99 -13.51
N ASP A 35 3.31 -5.80 -14.53
CA ASP A 35 4.65 -6.07 -15.06
C ASP A 35 5.34 -4.75 -15.48
N GLY A 36 6.39 -4.38 -14.75
CA GLY A 36 7.16 -3.17 -14.98
C GLY A 36 6.74 -1.94 -14.16
N GLY A 37 5.77 -2.04 -13.24
CA GLY A 37 5.45 -0.92 -12.36
C GLY A 37 4.15 -1.04 -11.57
N VAL A 38 3.55 0.10 -11.30
CA VAL A 38 2.32 0.23 -10.52
C VAL A 38 1.31 1.06 -11.31
N GLU A 39 0.07 0.58 -11.37
CA GLU A 39 -1.07 1.29 -11.93
C GLU A 39 -2.00 1.74 -10.80
N VAL A 40 -2.39 3.02 -10.80
CA VAL A 40 -3.32 3.60 -9.83
C VAL A 40 -4.43 4.33 -10.57
N LEU A 41 -5.67 4.04 -10.20
CA LEU A 41 -6.86 4.77 -10.64
C LEU A 41 -7.25 5.76 -9.55
N ALA A 42 -7.42 7.03 -9.89
CA ALA A 42 -7.75 8.08 -8.95
C ALA A 42 -8.84 9.04 -9.49
N THR A 43 -9.58 9.65 -8.57
CA THR A 43 -10.68 10.60 -8.83
C THR A 43 -10.65 11.72 -7.79
N VAL A 44 -11.27 12.86 -8.08
CA VAL A 44 -11.49 13.96 -7.11
C VAL A 44 -12.89 13.93 -6.49
N ASP A 45 -13.76 13.06 -7.01
CA ASP A 45 -15.16 12.91 -6.61
C ASP A 45 -15.28 11.68 -5.71
N GLY A 46 -15.53 11.89 -4.42
CA GLY A 46 -15.43 10.90 -3.34
C GLY A 46 -16.53 9.87 -3.26
N ALA A 47 -16.88 9.28 -4.40
CA ALA A 47 -17.90 8.26 -4.53
C ALA A 47 -17.30 6.91 -4.96
N PHE A 48 -16.28 6.41 -4.27
CA PHE A 48 -15.87 5.00 -4.32
C PHE A 48 -15.17 4.63 -3.01
N GLU A 49 -15.95 4.25 -2.00
CA GLU A 49 -15.51 3.42 -0.87
C GLU A 49 -15.62 1.95 -1.30
N ASP A 50 -14.65 1.43 -2.03
CA ASP A 50 -14.39 -0.01 -2.08
C ASP A 50 -13.06 -0.26 -2.82
N ALA A 51 -12.26 -1.23 -2.39
CA ALA A 51 -11.06 -1.77 -3.08
C ALA A 51 -9.65 -1.19 -2.78
N ALA A 52 -9.38 -0.65 -1.59
CA ALA A 52 -8.00 -0.52 -1.08
C ALA A 52 -7.68 -1.38 0.16
N SER A 53 -8.58 -2.28 0.54
CA SER A 53 -8.27 -3.45 1.36
C SER A 53 -7.97 -4.64 0.44
N GLU A 54 -6.90 -4.57 -0.35
CA GLU A 54 -6.33 -5.79 -0.92
C GLU A 54 -4.81 -5.65 -1.07
N ALA A 55 -4.14 -5.62 0.08
CA ALA A 55 -2.84 -6.23 0.22
C ALA A 55 -2.76 -6.93 1.58
N PRO A 56 -2.95 -8.26 1.62
CA PRO A 56 -2.05 -9.08 2.40
C PRO A 56 -1.49 -10.24 1.54
N PRO A 57 -0.29 -10.79 1.81
CA PRO A 57 0.40 -10.76 3.11
C PRO A 57 1.86 -10.30 3.02
N ARG A 58 2.32 -9.43 3.94
CA ARG A 58 3.71 -9.56 4.43
C ARG A 58 3.72 -10.66 5.49
N GLU A 59 3.50 -11.89 5.06
CA GLU A 59 3.88 -13.08 5.81
C GLU A 59 5.01 -13.74 5.03
N ALA A 60 6.24 -13.37 5.36
CA ALA A 60 7.37 -14.28 5.39
C ALA A 60 8.52 -13.63 6.17
N SER A 61 8.62 -14.04 7.42
CA SER A 61 9.88 -14.38 8.10
C SER A 61 10.79 -13.25 8.57
N GLY A 62 10.59 -12.86 9.82
CA GLY A 62 11.54 -12.05 10.59
C GLY A 62 11.24 -12.01 12.09
N TYR A 63 9.99 -12.24 12.52
CA TYR A 63 9.72 -12.70 13.88
C TYR A 63 9.61 -14.23 13.83
N ALA A 64 10.75 -14.90 13.62
CA ALA A 64 10.96 -16.05 14.49
C ALA A 64 10.82 -15.47 15.90
N ALA A 65 9.75 -15.85 16.60
CA ALA A 65 9.75 -15.73 18.04
C ALA A 65 11.14 -16.15 18.52
N PRO A 66 11.81 -15.42 19.42
CA PRO A 66 12.95 -16.00 20.09
C PRO A 66 12.41 -17.21 20.88
N ALA A 67 12.40 -18.37 20.24
CA ALA A 67 12.53 -19.65 20.90
C ALA A 67 13.89 -19.57 21.59
N GLY A 68 13.86 -19.05 22.80
CA GLY A 68 15.04 -18.58 23.48
C GLY A 68 14.73 -17.60 24.61
N GLU A 69 13.59 -17.76 25.30
CA GLU A 69 13.58 -17.44 26.74
C GLU A 69 14.53 -18.47 27.36
N ALA A 70 15.81 -18.12 27.29
CA ALA A 70 16.89 -18.78 27.96
C ALA A 70 16.49 -18.89 29.44
N ARG A 71 16.59 -20.11 29.95
CA ARG A 71 16.73 -20.42 31.37
C ARG A 71 17.39 -19.26 32.13
N GLN A 72 16.67 -18.58 33.01
CA GLN A 72 17.23 -17.69 34.03
C GLN A 72 16.35 -17.75 35.29
N PRO A 73 16.91 -17.55 36.49
CA PRO A 73 17.40 -18.62 37.36
C PRO A 73 16.53 -18.76 38.62
N ALA A 74 16.75 -19.81 39.41
CA ALA A 74 16.25 -19.86 40.79
C ALA A 74 16.75 -18.65 41.60
N PRO A 75 15.91 -18.07 42.47
CA PRO A 75 16.36 -17.90 43.85
C PRO A 75 15.26 -18.05 44.92
N ALA A 76 15.75 -18.44 46.12
CA ALA A 76 15.15 -18.50 47.45
C ALA A 76 14.23 -19.69 47.78
#